data_AF-A0A5D0UK56-F1
#
_entry.id   AF-A0A5D0UK56-F1
#
_cell.length_a   1.000
_cell.length_b   1.000
_cell.length_c   1.000
_cell.angle_alpha   90.00
_cell.angle_beta   90.00
_cell.angle_gamma   90.00
#
_symmetry.space_group_name_H-M   'P 1'
#
loop_
_entity.id
_entity.type
_entity.pdbx_description
1 polymer ?
#
loop_
_entity_poly.entity_id
_entity_poly.type
_entity_poly.pdbx_seq_one_letter_code
_entity_poly.pdbx_strand_id
1 'polypeptide(L)' 'MPAVAGRAHNALMSEPTESFTDEEYAFLRHVRFGELPPAVRPEDRVELTETEARRDRPEPTGGPEEWALRNSPG' A
#
# COMPACT_ATOMS: atom_id res chain seq x y z
N MET A 1 -29.66 -15.38 -25.95
CA MET A 1 -29.01 -14.79 -24.77
C MET A 1 -28.16 -15.85 -24.10
N PRO A 2 -26.83 -15.68 -24.05
CA PRO A 2 -26.09 -16.14 -22.89
C PRO A 2 -25.29 -14.98 -22.27
N ALA A 3 -25.29 -14.92 -20.95
CA ALA A 3 -24.65 -13.90 -20.14
C ALA A 3 -23.13 -13.93 -20.35
N VAL A 4 -22.57 -12.78 -20.72
CA VAL A 4 -21.14 -12.53 -20.69
C VAL A 4 -20.75 -12.43 -19.21
N ALA A 5 -20.33 -13.56 -18.63
CA ALA A 5 -19.74 -13.60 -17.32
C ALA A 5 -18.42 -12.81 -17.37
N GLY A 6 -18.46 -11.60 -16.83
CA GLY A 6 -17.30 -10.73 -16.63
C GLY A 6 -16.30 -11.38 -15.68
N ARG A 7 -15.39 -12.19 -16.24
CA ARG A 7 -14.22 -12.70 -15.53
C ARG A 7 -13.00 -12.75 -16.44
N ALA A 8 -12.64 -11.61 -17.02
CA ALA A 8 -11.46 -11.52 -17.88
C ALA A 8 -10.79 -10.14 -17.83
N HIS A 9 -10.37 -9.69 -16.64
CA HIS A 9 -9.39 -8.60 -16.58
C HIS A 9 -8.17 -8.87 -15.68
N ASN A 10 -8.25 -9.80 -14.72
CA ASN A 10 -7.13 -10.09 -13.81
C ASN A 10 -6.37 -11.40 -14.10
N ALA A 11 -6.63 -12.08 -15.22
CA ALA A 11 -5.98 -13.36 -15.52
C ALA A 11 -4.54 -13.23 -16.07
N LEU A 12 -4.09 -12.02 -16.42
CA LEU A 12 -2.76 -11.77 -17.00
C LEU A 12 -1.74 -11.23 -15.99
N MET A 13 -2.19 -10.86 -14.78
CA MET A 13 -1.33 -10.55 -13.63
C MET A 13 -1.40 -11.67 -12.59
N SER A 14 -1.44 -12.92 -13.04
CA SER A 14 -1.12 -14.04 -12.15
C SER A 14 0.38 -14.02 -11.93
N GLU A 15 0.84 -13.12 -11.04
CA GLU A 15 2.08 -13.41 -10.32
C GLU A 15 1.97 -14.83 -9.77
N PRO A 16 3.06 -15.62 -9.76
CA PRO A 16 3.00 -16.97 -9.24
C PRO A 16 2.34 -16.94 -7.86
N THR A 17 1.26 -17.71 -7.68
CA THR A 17 0.70 -17.99 -6.36
C THR A 17 1.65 -18.93 -5.58
N GLU A 18 2.95 -18.67 -5.62
CA GLU A 18 3.88 -19.25 -4.68
C GLU A 18 3.73 -18.45 -3.39
N SER A 19 2.84 -18.94 -2.52
CA SER A 19 2.79 -18.50 -1.14
C SER A 19 4.03 -19.05 -0.43
N PHE A 20 4.91 -18.16 0.01
CA PHE A 20 6.04 -18.52 0.85
C PHE A 20 5.57 -18.83 2.28
N THR A 21 6.31 -19.68 2.96
CA THR A 21 6.21 -19.89 4.40
C THR A 21 6.66 -18.66 5.18
N ASP A 22 6.28 -18.56 6.46
CA ASP A 22 6.70 -17.45 7.32
C ASP A 22 8.24 -17.34 7.45
N GLU A 23 8.93 -18.48 7.41
CA GLU A 23 10.39 -18.57 7.46
C GLU A 23 11.03 -18.03 6.18
N GLU A 24 10.52 -18.43 5.01
CA GLU A 24 10.98 -17.90 3.72
C GLU A 24 10.73 -16.40 3.61
N TYR A 25 9.57 -15.92 4.07
CA TYR A 25 9.33 -14.48 4.14
C TYR A 25 10.28 -13.78 5.12
N ALA A 26 10.59 -14.40 6.27
CA ALA A 26 11.57 -13.84 7.21
C ALA A 26 12.96 -13.71 6.58
N PHE A 27 13.41 -14.74 5.86
CA PHE A 27 14.65 -14.72 5.11
C PHE A 27 14.66 -13.62 4.03
N LEU A 28 13.61 -13.52 3.22
CA LEU A 28 13.50 -12.50 2.17
C LEU A 28 13.46 -11.08 2.76
N ARG A 29 12.77 -10.87 3.88
CA ARG A 29 12.78 -9.60 4.60
C ARG A 29 14.19 -9.25 5.08
N HIS A 30 14.91 -10.21 5.67
CA HIS A 30 16.29 -10.01 6.12
C HIS A 30 17.23 -9.67 4.97
N VAL A 31 17.17 -10.38 3.85
CA VAL A 31 18.01 -10.07 2.67
C VAL A 31 17.73 -8.67 2.13
N ARG A 32 16.45 -8.24 2.13
CA ARG A 32 16.05 -6.94 1.58
C ARG A 32 16.33 -5.77 2.51
N PHE A 33 16.11 -5.94 3.81
CA PHE A 33 16.07 -4.84 4.79
C PHE A 33 17.10 -4.99 5.92
N GLY A 34 17.76 -6.14 6.04
CA GLY A 34 18.64 -6.47 7.14
C GLY A 34 17.88 -6.81 8.42
N GLU A 35 18.56 -6.59 9.55
CA GLU A 35 18.00 -6.82 10.89
C GLU A 35 17.12 -5.64 11.35
N LEU A 36 16.09 -5.96 12.13
CA LEU A 36 15.29 -4.92 12.77
C LEU A 36 16.12 -4.20 13.85
N PRO A 37 16.06 -2.85 13.93
CA PRO A 37 16.66 -2.13 15.04
C PRO A 37 16.08 -2.61 16.39
N PRO A 38 16.86 -2.51 17.49
CA PRO A 38 16.35 -2.82 18.83
C PRO A 38 15.08 -2.03 19.16
N ALA A 39 14.13 -2.68 19.80
CA ALA A 39 12.90 -2.02 20.24
C ALA A 39 13.23 -0.94 21.28
N VAL A 40 12.77 0.29 21.03
CA VAL A 40 12.93 1.42 21.95
C VAL A 40 11.82 1.36 23.00
N ARG A 41 12.20 1.41 24.28
CA ARG A 41 11.24 1.44 25.38
C ARG A 41 10.37 2.71 25.30
N PRO A 42 9.11 2.67 25.77
CA PRO A 42 8.24 3.85 25.74
C PRO A 42 8.89 5.08 26.39
N GLU A 43 9.63 4.87 27.48
CA GLU A 43 10.30 5.93 28.25
C GLU A 43 11.48 6.58 27.50
N ASP A 44 12.08 5.88 26.54
CA ASP A 44 13.24 6.33 25.76
C ASP A 44 12.83 6.97 24.42
N ARG A 45 11.52 7.08 24.14
CA ARG A 45 11.01 7.71 22.91
C ARG A 45 11.16 9.22 22.97
N VAL A 46 11.37 9.84 21.82
CA VAL A 46 11.43 11.30 21.68
C VAL A 46 10.09 11.79 21.15
N GLU A 47 9.50 12.76 21.84
CA GLU A 47 8.30 13.46 21.37
C GLU A 47 8.61 14.25 20.10
N LEU A 48 7.85 14.00 19.03
CA LEU A 48 7.96 14.71 17.77
C LEU A 48 6.62 15.38 17.47
N THR A 49 6.70 16.60 16.93
CA THR A 49 5.53 17.32 16.41
C THR A 49 5.55 17.25 14.89
N GLU A 50 4.43 16.87 14.29
CA GLU A 50 4.26 16.95 12.83
C GLU A 50 4.47 18.40 12.38
N THR A 51 5.45 18.63 11.51
CA THR A 51 5.75 19.96 10.99
C THR A 51 5.01 20.25 9.68
N GLU A 52 4.54 19.21 9.00
CA GLU A 52 3.79 19.36 7.76
C GLU A 52 2.31 19.57 8.07
N ALA A 53 1.71 20.57 7.42
CA ALA A 53 0.27 20.75 7.50
C ALA A 53 -0.44 19.51 6.94
N ARG A 54 -1.48 19.04 7.63
CA ARG A 54 -2.32 17.97 7.12
C ARG A 54 -2.79 18.33 5.71
N ARG A 55 -2.55 17.43 4.75
CA ARG A 55 -3.07 17.60 3.40
C ARG A 55 -4.56 17.28 3.39
N ASP A 56 -5.37 18.25 2.95
CA ASP A 56 -6.80 18.04 2.75
C ASP A 56 -7.09 17.07 1.60
N ARG A 57 -6.10 16.88 0.70
CA ARG A 57 -6.20 16.04 -0.49
C ARG A 57 -4.89 15.29 -0.72
N PRO A 58 -4.92 14.01 -1.11
CA PRO A 58 -3.73 13.28 -1.52
C PRO A 58 -3.14 13.82 -2.83
N GLU A 59 -1.87 13.53 -3.09
CA GLU A 59 -1.21 14.03 -4.29
C GLU A 59 -1.92 13.55 -5.54
N PRO A 60 -2.33 14.46 -6.41
CA PRO A 60 -3.14 14.05 -7.53
C PRO A 60 -2.23 13.46 -8.61
N THR A 61 -2.61 12.29 -9.11
CA THR A 61 -2.07 11.70 -10.35
C THR A 61 -2.52 12.48 -11.60
N GLY A 62 -3.21 13.62 -11.44
CA GLY A 62 -3.89 14.36 -12.49
C GLY A 62 -4.41 15.73 -12.06
N GLY A 63 -5.33 16.31 -12.81
CA GLY A 63 -5.79 17.69 -12.59
C GLY A 63 -6.77 17.87 -11.41
N PRO A 64 -7.06 19.12 -11.01
CA PRO A 64 -8.13 19.43 -10.06
C PRO A 64 -9.51 18.89 -10.52
N GLU A 65 -9.77 18.96 -11.83
CA GLU A 65 -11.03 18.56 -12.47
C GLU A 65 -11.27 17.05 -12.42
N GLU A 66 -10.24 16.25 -12.68
CA GLU A 66 -10.30 14.79 -12.66
C GLU A 66 -10.70 14.26 -11.27
N TRP A 67 -10.19 14.90 -10.23
CA TRP A 67 -10.59 14.60 -8.86
C TRP A 67 -12.01 15.03 -8.55
N ALA A 68 -12.45 16.21 -9.01
CA ALA A 68 -13.83 16.63 -8.80
C ALA A 68 -14.78 15.59 -9.42
N LEU A 69 -14.51 15.16 -10.66
CA LEU A 69 -15.30 14.14 -11.34
C LEU A 69 -15.34 12.81 -10.57
N ARG A 70 -14.21 12.36 -10.00
CA ARG A 70 -14.15 11.10 -9.24
C ARG A 70 -14.92 11.14 -7.92
N ASN A 71 -15.01 12.31 -7.28
CA ASN A 71 -15.61 12.45 -5.94
C ASN A 71 -16.93 13.23 -5.95
N SER A 72 -17.45 13.58 -7.13
CA SER A 72 -18.78 14.18 -7.26
C SER A 72 -19.84 13.17 -6.82
N PRO A 73 -20.82 13.58 -5.99
CA PRO A 73 -22.02 12.76 -5.78
C PRO A 73 -22.76 12.63 -7.11
N GLY A 74 -23.10 11.39 -7.48
CA GLY A 74 -23.87 11.08 -8.68
C GLY A 74 -25.32 11.51 -8.62
#